data_AF-A0A2U1NAT2-F1
#
_entry.id   AF-A0A2U1NAT2-F1
#
_cell.length_a   1.000
_cell.length_b   1.000
_cell.length_c   1.000
_cell.angle_alpha   90.00
_cell.angle_beta   90.00
_cell.angle_gamma   90.00
#
_symmetry.space_group_name_H-M   'P 1'
#
loop_
_entity.id
_entity.type
_entity.pdbx_description
1 polymer ?
#
loop_
_entity_poly.entity_id
_entity_poly.type
_entity_poly.pdbx_seq_one_letter_code
_entity_poly.pdbx_strand_id
1 'polypeptide(L)'
;MDNLVTLLELAYSAGSPFISHVMRLGFQREVQEECGWLSFLHGWCVCVADRLVYLNATIEELEYCSNNMFAAQLLVALKSGDDVVFADAIMYFKAIRDFEAQKLENLQLFLTASEMQLTRRMQFVARFDVM
;
A
#
# COMPACT_ATOMS: atom_id res chain seq x y z
N MET A 1 -34.33 -6.04 28.40
CA MET A 1 -33.12 -6.38 29.20
C MET A 1 -31.87 -6.14 28.39
N ASP A 2 -31.88 -6.49 27.11
CA ASP A 2 -30.73 -6.44 26.19
C ASP A 2 -30.01 -5.08 26.15
N ASN A 3 -30.73 -3.96 26.02
CA ASN A 3 -30.09 -2.62 26.01
C ASN A 3 -29.32 -2.29 27.29
N LEU A 4 -29.82 -2.74 28.44
CA LEU A 4 -29.19 -2.46 29.74
C LEU A 4 -27.94 -3.33 29.93
N VAL A 5 -27.97 -4.57 29.44
CA VAL A 5 -26.81 -5.47 29.41
C VAL A 5 -25.71 -4.88 28.52
N THR A 6 -26.05 -4.45 27.30
CA THR A 6 -25.07 -3.82 26.38
C THR A 6 -24.43 -2.56 26.96
N LEU A 7 -25.21 -1.70 27.62
CA LEU A 7 -24.67 -0.50 28.29
C LEU A 7 -23.72 -0.87 29.43
N LEU A 8 -24.02 -1.95 30.17
CA LEU A 8 -23.19 -2.43 31.28
C LEU A 8 -21.88 -3.05 30.77
N GLU A 9 -21.92 -3.80 29.68
CA GLU A 9 -20.73 -4.33 28.99
C GLU A 9 -19.84 -3.20 28.43
N LEU A 10 -20.44 -2.15 27.87
CA LEU A 10 -19.72 -0.98 27.38
C LEU A 10 -19.04 -0.20 28.52
N ALA A 11 -19.76 0.04 29.62
CA ALA A 11 -19.21 0.69 30.82
C ALA A 11 -18.07 -0.14 31.44
N TYR A 12 -18.25 -1.47 31.51
CA TYR A 12 -17.23 -2.40 31.97
C TYR A 12 -15.98 -2.36 31.06
N SER A 13 -16.17 -2.42 29.74
CA SER A 13 -15.09 -2.35 28.76
C SER A 13 -14.33 -1.02 28.80
N ALA A 14 -15.04 0.08 29.07
CA ALA A 14 -14.44 1.40 29.25
C ALA A 14 -13.79 1.58 30.64
N GLY A 15 -13.98 0.62 31.57
CA GLY A 15 -13.50 0.71 32.94
C GLY A 15 -14.07 1.89 33.73
N SER A 16 -15.23 2.42 33.31
CA SER A 16 -15.76 3.69 33.82
C SER A 16 -17.28 3.78 33.69
N PRO A 17 -17.98 4.33 34.70
CA PRO A 17 -19.41 4.57 34.62
C PRO A 17 -19.76 5.81 33.77
N PHE A 18 -18.77 6.61 33.35
CA PHE A 18 -19.00 7.84 32.59
C PHE A 18 -19.20 7.54 31.10
N ILE A 19 -20.29 8.05 30.53
CA ILE A 19 -20.60 7.87 29.10
C ILE A 19 -19.51 8.46 28.19
N SER A 20 -18.82 9.51 28.61
CA SER A 20 -17.68 10.09 27.90
C SER A 20 -16.53 9.10 27.72
N HIS A 21 -16.30 8.20 28.68
CA HIS A 21 -15.27 7.16 28.58
C HIS A 21 -15.69 6.04 27.63
N VAL A 22 -16.99 5.69 27.61
CA VAL A 22 -17.53 4.76 26.61
C VAL A 22 -17.39 5.33 25.19
N MET A 23 -17.68 6.62 25.01
CA MET A 23 -17.47 7.32 23.73
C MET A 23 -15.98 7.32 23.35
N ARG A 24 -15.10 7.71 24.28
CA ARG A 24 -13.66 7.71 24.08
C ARG A 24 -13.13 6.34 23.63
N LEU A 25 -13.57 5.26 24.29
CA LEU A 25 -13.20 3.90 23.93
C LEU A 25 -13.58 3.56 22.48
N GLY A 26 -14.78 3.98 22.04
CA GLY A 26 -15.21 3.81 20.64
C GLY A 26 -14.25 4.48 19.66
N PHE A 27 -13.89 5.74 19.90
CA PHE A 27 -12.93 6.45 19.03
C PHE A 27 -11.50 5.89 19.12
N GLN A 28 -11.07 5.39 20.28
CA GLN A 28 -9.77 4.71 20.41
C GLN A 28 -9.69 3.44 19.57
N ARG A 29 -10.80 2.67 19.49
CA ARG A 29 -10.88 1.51 18.60
C ARG A 29 -10.78 1.93 17.12
N GLU A 30 -11.49 2.98 16.72
CA GLU A 30 -11.38 3.53 15.36
C GLU A 30 -9.95 3.99 15.01
N VAL A 31 -9.25 4.62 15.95
CA VAL A 31 -7.83 4.99 15.79
C VAL A 31 -6.97 3.73 15.61
N GLN A 32 -7.19 2.69 16.41
CA GLN A 32 -6.44 1.44 16.32
C GLN A 32 -6.66 0.73 14.99
N GLU A 33 -7.91 0.66 14.52
CA GLU A 33 -8.26 0.07 13.21
C GLU A 33 -7.57 0.82 12.07
N GLU A 34 -7.64 2.17 12.07
CA GLU A 34 -6.98 2.97 11.04
C GLU A 34 -5.44 2.84 11.09
N CYS A 35 -4.83 2.72 12.27
CA CYS A 35 -3.40 2.43 12.40
C CYS A 35 -3.00 1.09 11.75
N GLY A 36 -3.83 0.06 11.95
CA GLY A 36 -3.64 -1.24 11.32
C GLY A 36 -3.74 -1.16 9.80
N TRP A 37 -4.76 -0.45 9.31
CA TRP A 37 -4.96 -0.19 7.88
C TRP A 37 -3.78 0.56 7.25
N LEU A 38 -3.29 1.61 7.91
CA LEU A 38 -2.17 2.41 7.44
C LEU A 38 -0.88 1.60 7.36
N SER A 39 -0.63 0.74 8.34
CA SER A 39 0.51 -0.20 8.33
C SER A 39 0.41 -1.17 7.15
N PHE A 40 -0.79 -1.69 6.87
CA PHE A 40 -1.05 -2.56 5.72
C PHE A 40 -0.81 -1.84 4.39
N LEU A 41 -1.33 -0.61 4.23
CA LEU A 41 -1.13 0.22 3.04
C LEU A 41 0.35 0.55 2.81
N HIS A 42 1.07 0.89 3.86
CA HIS A 42 2.50 1.17 3.77
C HIS A 42 3.27 -0.05 3.26
N GLY A 43 2.95 -1.25 3.77
CA GLY A 43 3.49 -2.51 3.25
C GLY A 43 3.20 -2.72 1.76
N TRP A 44 1.99 -2.42 1.31
CA TRP A 44 1.62 -2.50 -0.11
C TRP A 44 2.41 -1.52 -0.98
N CYS A 45 2.61 -0.28 -0.54
CA CYS A 45 3.45 0.69 -1.23
C CYS A 45 4.86 0.15 -1.44
N VAL A 46 5.47 -0.43 -0.39
CA VAL A 46 6.81 -1.05 -0.48
C VAL A 46 6.81 -2.20 -1.50
N CYS A 47 5.85 -3.12 -1.42
CA CYS A 47 5.79 -4.25 -2.35
C CYS A 47 5.66 -3.82 -3.82
N VAL A 48 4.84 -2.81 -4.12
CA VAL A 48 4.71 -2.29 -5.49
C VAL A 48 5.96 -1.54 -5.93
N ALA A 49 6.60 -0.79 -5.03
CA ALA A 49 7.88 -0.13 -5.31
C ALA A 49 9.00 -1.13 -5.64
N ASP A 50 9.13 -2.21 -4.88
CA ASP A 50 10.11 -3.28 -5.15
C ASP A 50 9.85 -3.94 -6.51
N ARG A 51 8.57 -4.16 -6.85
CA ARG A 51 8.19 -4.68 -8.17
C ARG A 51 8.61 -3.74 -9.30
N LEU A 52 8.51 -2.43 -9.11
CA LEU A 52 8.97 -1.45 -10.10
C LEU A 52 10.48 -1.51 -10.30
N VAL A 53 11.26 -1.68 -9.22
CA VAL A 53 12.71 -1.85 -9.32
C VAL A 53 13.04 -3.10 -10.14
N TYR A 54 12.38 -4.22 -9.85
CA TYR A 54 12.54 -5.47 -10.61
C TYR A 54 12.20 -5.31 -12.09
N LEU A 55 11.08 -4.63 -12.41
CA LEU A 55 10.65 -4.40 -13.78
C LEU A 55 11.63 -3.49 -14.53
N ASN A 56 12.11 -2.42 -13.90
CA ASN A 56 13.12 -1.54 -14.50
C ASN A 56 14.40 -2.31 -14.81
N ALA A 57 14.91 -3.13 -13.88
CA ALA A 57 16.10 -3.94 -14.10
C ALA A 57 15.91 -4.92 -15.27
N THR A 58 14.75 -5.59 -15.34
CA THR A 58 14.43 -6.50 -16.45
C THR A 58 14.39 -5.77 -17.79
N ILE A 59 13.76 -4.59 -17.84
CA ILE A 59 13.72 -3.76 -19.06
C ILE A 59 15.14 -3.33 -19.47
N GLU A 60 15.96 -2.87 -18.52
CA GLU A 60 17.34 -2.46 -18.78
C GLU A 60 18.19 -3.61 -19.33
N GLU A 61 18.07 -4.81 -18.77
CA GLU A 61 18.77 -6.01 -19.25
C GLU A 61 18.35 -6.38 -20.69
N LEU A 62 17.05 -6.33 -20.99
CA LEU A 62 16.52 -6.62 -22.33
C LEU A 62 16.95 -5.56 -23.34
N GLU A 63 16.88 -4.28 -22.99
CA GLU A 63 17.35 -3.18 -23.83
C GLU A 63 18.86 -3.25 -24.07
N TYR A 64 19.64 -3.61 -23.05
CA TYR A 64 21.08 -3.84 -23.19
C TYR A 64 21.38 -4.97 -24.17
N CYS A 65 20.69 -6.11 -24.05
CA CYS A 65 20.81 -7.23 -24.99
C CYS A 65 20.44 -6.82 -26.41
N SER A 66 19.33 -6.10 -26.57
CA SER A 66 18.85 -5.62 -27.87
C SER A 66 19.85 -4.66 -28.53
N ASN A 67 20.43 -3.73 -27.77
CA ASN A 67 21.39 -2.76 -28.27
C ASN A 67 22.76 -3.37 -28.60
N ASN A 68 23.10 -4.50 -27.98
CA ASN A 68 24.38 -5.20 -28.16
C ASN A 68 24.20 -6.56 -28.84
N MET A 69 23.16 -6.71 -29.68
CA MET A 69 22.75 -8.01 -30.21
C MET A 69 23.86 -8.74 -30.99
N PHE A 70 24.74 -8.02 -31.69
CA PHE A 70 25.89 -8.60 -32.36
C PHE A 70 26.90 -9.24 -31.37
N ALA A 71 27.16 -8.57 -30.24
CA ALA A 71 28.01 -9.13 -29.19
C ALA A 71 27.30 -10.27 -28.44
N ALA A 72 25.98 -10.17 -28.25
CA ALA A 72 25.18 -11.24 -27.66
C ALA A 72 25.20 -12.52 -28.50
N GLN A 73 25.13 -12.41 -29.84
CA GLN A 73 25.26 -13.55 -30.76
C GLN A 73 26.58 -14.31 -30.62
N LEU A 74 27.63 -13.68 -30.10
CA LEU A 74 28.92 -14.33 -29.83
C LEU A 74 28.85 -15.29 -28.62
N LEU A 75 27.87 -15.07 -27.73
CA LEU A 75 27.71 -15.82 -26.47
C LEU A 75 26.50 -16.76 -26.49
N VAL A 76 25.44 -16.41 -27.23
CA VAL A 76 24.18 -17.16 -27.30
C VAL A 76 23.70 -17.34 -28.73
N ALA A 77 23.07 -18.47 -29.03
CA ALA A 77 22.46 -18.73 -30.32
C ALA A 77 21.13 -17.98 -30.45
N LEU A 78 20.96 -17.20 -31.52
CA LEU A 78 19.69 -16.57 -31.86
C LEU A 78 18.92 -17.38 -32.91
N LYS A 79 17.60 -17.40 -32.77
CA LYS A 79 16.66 -17.89 -33.77
C LYS A 79 16.16 -16.74 -34.62
N SER A 80 15.71 -17.06 -35.84
CA SER A 80 15.02 -16.10 -36.69
C SER A 80 13.75 -15.60 -35.99
N GLY A 81 13.58 -14.28 -35.90
CA GLY A 81 12.45 -13.63 -35.24
C GLY A 81 12.67 -13.28 -33.76
N ASP A 82 13.81 -13.65 -33.16
CA ASP A 82 14.12 -13.29 -31.78
C ASP A 82 14.18 -11.75 -31.60
N ASP A 83 14.59 -11.01 -32.62
CA ASP A 83 14.60 -9.54 -32.64
C ASP A 83 13.21 -8.93 -32.43
N VAL A 84 12.19 -9.49 -33.11
CA VAL A 84 10.79 -9.08 -32.95
C VAL A 84 10.28 -9.45 -31.55
N VAL A 85 10.57 -10.66 -31.08
CA VAL A 85 10.18 -11.11 -29.75
C VAL A 85 10.82 -10.26 -28.65
N PHE A 86 12.08 -9.82 -28.83
CA PHE A 86 12.75 -8.89 -27.93
C PHE A 86 12.04 -7.54 -27.87
N ALA A 87 11.73 -6.95 -29.02
CA ALA A 87 11.02 -5.67 -29.07
C ALA A 87 9.64 -5.76 -28.39
N ASP A 88 8.89 -6.82 -28.69
CA ASP A 88 7.56 -7.06 -28.08
C ASP A 88 7.66 -7.27 -26.56
N ALA A 89 8.66 -8.03 -26.09
CA ALA A 89 8.89 -8.23 -24.66
C ALA A 89 9.22 -6.92 -23.94
N ILE A 90 10.09 -6.07 -24.52
CA ILE A 90 10.43 -4.76 -23.94
C ILE A 90 9.17 -3.88 -23.86
N MET A 91 8.36 -3.81 -24.92
CA MET A 91 7.11 -3.06 -24.91
C MET A 91 6.14 -3.59 -23.85
N TYR A 92 6.00 -4.91 -23.74
CA TYR A 92 5.14 -5.56 -22.77
C TYR A 92 5.56 -5.23 -21.32
N PHE A 93 6.86 -5.35 -21.01
CA PHE A 93 7.35 -5.01 -19.68
C PHE A 93 7.21 -3.52 -19.36
N LYS A 94 7.44 -2.63 -20.33
CA LYS A 94 7.18 -1.19 -20.17
C LYS A 94 5.72 -0.91 -19.83
N ALA A 95 4.78 -1.55 -20.51
CA ALA A 95 3.36 -1.40 -20.23
C ALA A 95 2.98 -1.87 -18.81
N ILE A 96 3.51 -3.01 -18.36
CA ILE A 96 3.31 -3.47 -16.96
C ILE A 96 3.94 -2.50 -15.97
N ARG A 97 5.16 -2.04 -16.24
CA ARG A 97 5.88 -1.09 -15.40
C ARG A 97 5.08 0.20 -15.24
N ASP A 98 4.54 0.76 -16.31
CA ASP A 98 3.75 1.99 -16.26
C ASP A 98 2.44 1.79 -15.49
N PHE A 99 1.80 0.63 -15.64
CA PHE A 99 0.65 0.26 -14.82
C PHE A 99 0.99 0.19 -13.32
N GLU A 100 2.07 -0.49 -12.94
CA GLU A 100 2.49 -0.59 -11.53
C GLU A 100 2.94 0.77 -10.97
N ALA A 101 3.49 1.66 -11.81
CA ALA A 101 3.86 3.02 -11.42
C ALA A 101 2.61 3.84 -11.08
N GLN A 102 1.60 3.81 -11.95
CA GLN A 102 0.32 4.47 -11.69
C GLN A 102 -0.38 3.91 -10.44
N LYS A 103 -0.28 2.59 -10.24
CA LYS A 103 -0.81 1.93 -9.05
C LYS A 103 -0.12 2.41 -7.77
N LEU A 104 1.21 2.55 -7.79
CA LEU A 104 1.97 3.07 -6.65
C LEU A 104 1.58 4.52 -6.32
N GLU A 105 1.44 5.38 -7.32
CA GLU A 105 0.98 6.76 -7.13
C GLU A 105 -0.39 6.80 -6.45
N ASN A 106 -1.34 5.97 -6.91
CA ASN A 106 -2.68 5.89 -6.32
C ASN A 106 -2.63 5.39 -4.86
N LEU A 107 -1.79 4.40 -4.57
CA LEU A 107 -1.59 3.90 -3.20
C LEU A 107 -1.00 4.97 -2.29
N GLN A 108 -0.04 5.77 -2.78
CA GLN A 108 0.56 6.87 -2.01
C GLN A 108 -0.44 7.99 -1.71
N LEU A 109 -1.31 8.34 -2.68
CA LEU A 109 -2.39 9.29 -2.46
C LEU A 109 -3.36 8.79 -1.39
N PHE A 110 -3.72 7.51 -1.44
CA PHE A 110 -4.61 6.90 -0.48
C PHE A 110 -3.98 6.81 0.92
N LEU A 111 -2.68 6.46 1.01
CA LEU A 111 -1.91 6.48 2.25
C LEU A 111 -1.93 7.87 2.91
N THR A 112 -1.65 8.92 2.13
CA THR A 112 -1.67 10.31 2.61
C THR A 112 -3.04 10.71 3.14
N ALA A 113 -4.11 10.29 2.45
CA ALA A 113 -5.48 10.55 2.91
C ALA A 113 -5.79 9.83 4.24
N SER A 114 -5.36 8.57 4.38
CA SER A 114 -5.49 7.80 5.63
C SER A 114 -4.71 8.41 6.78
N GLU A 115 -3.48 8.88 6.56
CA GLU A 115 -2.67 9.59 7.57
C GLU A 115 -3.39 10.84 8.10
N MET A 116 -3.97 11.63 7.19
CA MET A 116 -4.72 12.83 7.56
C MET A 116 -5.96 12.47 8.40
N GLN A 117 -6.68 11.41 8.04
CA GLN A 117 -7.85 10.97 8.80
C GLN A 117 -7.49 10.39 10.16
N LEU A 118 -6.42 9.60 10.24
CA LEU A 118 -5.88 9.12 11.51
C LEU A 118 -5.55 10.28 12.44
N THR A 119 -4.85 11.31 11.93
CA THR A 119 -4.53 12.51 12.70
C THR A 119 -5.77 13.20 13.24
N ARG A 120 -6.82 13.37 12.42
CA ARG A 120 -8.10 13.96 12.85
C ARG A 120 -8.79 13.13 13.93
N ARG A 121 -8.80 11.81 13.80
CA ARG A 121 -9.37 10.91 14.81
C ARG A 121 -8.60 11.00 16.14
N MET A 122 -7.26 11.01 16.10
CA MET A 122 -6.43 11.18 17.28
C MET A 122 -6.67 12.52 17.98
N GLN A 123 -6.77 13.62 17.21
CA GLN A 123 -7.11 14.95 17.74
C GLN A 123 -8.50 14.95 18.40
N PHE A 124 -9.47 14.25 17.83
CA PHE A 124 -10.79 14.13 18.41
C PHE A 124 -10.76 13.34 19.73
N VAL A 125 -10.05 12.21 19.78
CA VAL A 125 -9.86 11.41 21.00
C VAL A 125 -9.22 12.23 22.12
N ALA A 126 -8.23 13.06 21.80
CA ALA A 126 -7.55 13.90 22.79
C ALA A 126 -8.48 14.90 23.50
N ARG A 127 -9.64 15.23 22.93
CA ARG A 127 -10.65 16.09 23.58
C ARG A 127 -11.23 15.46 24.85
N PHE A 128 -11.22 14.12 24.95
CA PHE A 128 -11.67 13.40 26.14
C PHE A 128 -10.63 13.37 27.26
N ASP A 129 -9.38 13.75 27.01
CA ASP A 129 -8.32 13.83 28.05
C ASP A 129 -8.32 15.17 28.81
N VAL A 130 -8.98 16.19 28.26
CA VAL A 130 -9.08 17.54 28.84
C VAL A 130 -10.37 17.72 29.67
N MET A 131 -11.25 16.71 29.67
CA MET A 131 -12.58 16.73 30.28
C MET A 131 -12.62 15.89 31.55
#